data_AF-A0A7X8SAI1-F1
#
_entry.id   AF-A0A7X8SAI1-F1
#
_cell.length_a   1.000
_cell.length_b   1.000
_cell.length_c   1.000
_cell.angle_alpha   90.00
_cell.angle_beta   90.00
_cell.angle_gamma   90.00
#
_symmetry.space_group_name_H-M   'P 1'
#
loop_
_entity.id
_entity.type
_entity.pdbx_description
1 polymer ?
#
loop_
_entity_poly.entity_id
_entity_poly.type
_entity_poly.pdbx_seq_one_letter_code
_entity_poly.pdbx_strand_id
1 'polypeptide(L)'
;MRPPEGRRAIEVPPQLRRYIGLDAEPQWIYTDEVNAFVWPGPDLRPAQWISQRPIVENTCVLGALPEDWFNLVKNHFLESYKLDRMRLTKRTS
;
A
#
# COMPACT_ATOMS: atom_id res chain seq x y z
N MET A 1 4.14 12.90 -4.54
CA MET A 1 5.26 13.51 -3.79
C MET A 1 6.24 12.42 -3.38
N ARG A 2 7.53 12.56 -3.71
CA ARG A 2 8.56 11.56 -3.37
C ARG A 2 8.65 11.36 -1.85
N PRO A 3 8.88 10.13 -1.36
CA PRO A 3 9.14 9.87 0.06
C PRO A 3 10.27 10.78 0.57
N PRO A 4 10.09 11.41 1.75
CA PRO A 4 11.12 12.27 2.31
C PRO A 4 12.34 11.45 2.70
N GLU A 5 13.48 12.13 2.82
CA GLU A 5 14.74 11.50 3.19
C GLU A 5 14.61 10.71 4.50
N GLY A 6 15.24 9.54 4.53
CA GLY A 6 15.14 8.64 5.67
C GLY A 6 13.82 7.86 5.74
N ARG A 7 12.83 8.01 4.85
CA ARG A 7 11.70 7.07 4.82
C ARG A 7 12.00 5.86 3.96
N ARG A 8 11.50 4.70 4.36
CA ARG A 8 11.62 3.48 3.57
C ARG A 8 10.31 3.23 2.83
N ALA A 9 10.36 3.34 1.51
CA ALA A 9 9.21 3.09 0.67
C ALA A 9 9.62 2.51 -0.68
N ILE A 10 8.74 1.68 -1.26
CA ILE A 10 8.87 1.12 -2.61
C ILE A 10 7.94 1.90 -3.54
N GLU A 11 8.44 2.35 -4.68
CA GLU A 11 7.59 2.92 -5.72
C GLU A 11 6.70 1.84 -6.36
N VAL A 12 5.42 2.16 -6.54
CA VAL A 12 4.47 1.29 -7.25
C VAL A 12 4.72 1.41 -8.76
N PRO A 13 5.10 0.30 -9.44
CA PRO A 13 5.41 0.35 -10.86
C PRO A 13 4.26 0.94 -11.70
N PRO A 14 4.56 1.76 -12.73
CA PRO A 14 3.52 2.33 -13.58
C PRO A 14 2.62 1.28 -14.26
N GLN A 15 3.17 0.10 -14.56
CA GLN A 15 2.40 -1.03 -15.09
C GLN A 15 1.41 -1.58 -14.06
N LEU A 16 1.84 -1.73 -12.80
CA LEU A 16 0.99 -2.18 -11.71
C LEU A 16 -0.12 -1.17 -11.42
N ARG A 17 0.19 0.12 -11.33
CA ARG A 17 -0.82 1.19 -11.13
C ARG A 17 -1.93 1.12 -12.18
N ARG A 18 -1.56 1.02 -13.46
CA ARG A 18 -2.52 0.84 -14.56
C ARG A 18 -3.30 -0.47 -14.47
N TYR A 19 -2.65 -1.56 -14.06
CA TYR A 19 -3.30 -2.86 -13.88
C TYR A 19 -4.43 -2.77 -12.85
N ILE A 20 -4.17 -2.18 -11.67
CA ILE A 20 -5.18 -2.01 -10.60
C ILE A 20 -6.01 -0.73 -10.69
N GLY A 21 -5.82 0.10 -11.73
CA GLY A 21 -6.66 1.26 -12.04
C GLY A 21 -6.37 2.53 -11.24
N LEU A 22 -5.20 2.64 -10.62
CA LEU A 22 -4.75 3.86 -9.94
C LEU A 22 -4.40 4.95 -10.95
N ASP A 23 -4.29 6.18 -10.47
CA ASP A 23 -3.87 7.33 -11.26
C ASP A 23 -2.43 7.22 -11.81
N ALA A 24 -2.11 8.14 -12.73
CA ALA A 24 -0.81 8.21 -13.39
C ALA A 24 0.29 8.82 -12.50
N GLU A 25 -0.07 9.42 -11.35
CA GLU A 25 0.90 10.03 -10.46
C GLU A 25 1.77 8.94 -9.81
N PRO A 26 3.06 9.19 -9.59
CA PRO A 26 3.90 8.25 -8.85
C PRO A 26 3.32 8.00 -7.44
N GLN A 27 3.30 6.73 -7.04
CA GLN A 27 2.79 6.30 -5.74
C GLN A 27 3.79 5.37 -5.06
N TRP A 28 3.72 5.27 -3.73
CA TRP A 28 4.68 4.50 -2.94
C TRP A 28 3.99 3.70 -1.85
N ILE A 29 4.50 2.49 -1.57
CA ILE A 29 4.20 1.75 -0.35
C ILE A 29 5.29 2.04 0.67
N TYR A 30 4.94 2.76 1.74
CA TYR A 30 5.81 2.90 2.90
C TYR A 30 5.88 1.55 3.64
N THR A 31 7.09 1.09 3.92
CA THR A 31 7.34 -0.19 4.60
C THR A 31 7.92 0.00 6.00
N ASP A 32 8.19 1.24 6.38
CA ASP A 32 8.56 1.67 7.72
C ASP A 32 7.38 2.29 8.50
N GLU A 33 6.16 2.17 7.98
CA GLU A 33 4.94 2.60 8.63
C GLU A 33 3.88 1.51 8.55
N VAL A 34 3.27 1.19 9.69
CA VAL A 34 2.32 0.09 9.81
C VAL A 34 1.07 0.56 10.53
N ASN A 35 -0.09 0.37 9.89
CA ASN A 35 -1.39 0.51 10.53
C ASN A 35 -1.87 -0.86 11.01
N ALA A 36 -2.26 -0.98 12.28
CA ALA A 36 -2.82 -2.20 12.85
C ALA A 36 -4.23 -1.95 13.36
N PHE A 37 -5.21 -2.70 12.85
CA PHE A 37 -6.62 -2.59 13.20
C PHE A 37 -7.35 -3.94 12.98
N VAL A 38 -8.53 -4.09 13.59
CA VAL A 38 -9.39 -5.29 13.42
C VAL A 38 -10.15 -5.19 12.10
N TRP A 39 -10.13 -6.25 11.30
CA TRP A 39 -10.85 -6.31 10.03
C TRP A 39 -12.26 -6.93 10.20
N PRO A 40 -13.32 -6.38 9.57
CA PRO A 40 -13.36 -5.11 8.84
C PRO A 40 -13.33 -3.91 9.82
N GLY A 41 -12.56 -2.87 9.48
CA GLY A 41 -12.30 -1.75 10.40
C GLY A 41 -12.50 -0.37 9.79
N PRO A 42 -12.39 0.68 10.61
CA PRO A 42 -12.72 2.06 10.24
C PRO A 42 -11.82 2.67 9.17
N ASP A 43 -10.63 2.10 8.91
CA ASP A 43 -9.71 2.56 7.86
C ASP A 43 -10.03 1.99 6.47
N LEU A 44 -11.00 1.07 6.35
CA LEU A 44 -11.41 0.56 5.05
C LEU A 44 -12.21 1.59 4.29
N ARG A 45 -11.78 1.83 3.04
CA ARG A 45 -12.44 2.73 2.09
C ARG A 45 -12.88 1.94 0.86
N PRO A 46 -14.00 2.32 0.23
CA PRO A 46 -14.36 1.81 -1.09
C PRO A 46 -13.22 2.01 -2.09
N ALA A 47 -12.86 0.94 -2.79
CA ALA A 47 -11.76 0.92 -3.76
C ALA A 47 -12.03 1.85 -4.95
N GLN A 48 -13.30 2.05 -5.31
CA GLN A 48 -13.75 3.02 -6.32
C GLN A 48 -13.37 4.49 -6.01
N TRP A 49 -12.93 4.81 -4.79
CA TRP A 49 -12.44 6.16 -4.46
C TRP A 49 -11.09 6.46 -5.09
N ILE A 50 -10.31 5.43 -5.44
CA ILE A 50 -8.94 5.57 -5.96
C ILE A 50 -8.67 4.73 -7.21
N SER A 51 -9.53 3.75 -7.54
CA SER A 51 -9.41 2.92 -8.74
C SER A 51 -10.54 3.20 -9.73
N GLN A 52 -10.19 3.32 -11.00
CA GLN A 52 -11.10 3.55 -12.12
C GLN A 52 -11.65 2.24 -12.73
N ARG A 53 -11.35 1.08 -12.14
CA ARG A 53 -11.79 -0.22 -12.67
C ARG A 53 -13.25 -0.50 -12.29
N PRO A 54 -14.13 -0.89 -13.23
CA PRO A 54 -15.51 -1.26 -12.89
C PRO A 54 -15.62 -2.43 -11.90
N ILE A 55 -14.65 -3.34 -11.89
CA ILE A 55 -14.63 -4.51 -10.99
C ILE A 55 -14.50 -4.13 -9.50
N VAL A 56 -14.13 -2.88 -9.18
CA VAL A 56 -13.93 -2.43 -7.81
C VAL A 56 -15.16 -1.75 -7.19
N GLU A 57 -16.30 -1.78 -7.88
CA GLU A 57 -17.56 -1.26 -7.35
C GLU A 57 -17.99 -2.03 -6.08
N ASN A 58 -18.35 -1.28 -5.03
CA ASN A 58 -18.85 -1.82 -3.75
C ASN A 58 -17.88 -2.77 -3.02
N THR A 59 -16.58 -2.72 -3.32
CA THR A 59 -15.54 -3.48 -2.60
C THR A 59 -14.46 -2.54 -2.04
N CYS A 60 -13.70 -3.02 -1.07
CA CYS A 60 -12.47 -2.37 -0.56
C CYS A 60 -11.19 -2.97 -1.17
N VAL A 61 -11.32 -3.90 -2.12
CA VAL A 61 -10.21 -4.61 -2.77
C VAL A 61 -9.92 -4.00 -4.13
N LEU A 62 -8.67 -3.58 -4.36
CA LEU A 62 -8.23 -3.00 -5.64
C LEU A 62 -7.88 -4.06 -6.70
N GLY A 63 -7.39 -5.22 -6.26
CA GLY A 63 -6.90 -6.29 -7.13
C GLY A 63 -5.74 -7.05 -6.50
N ALA A 64 -5.35 -8.15 -7.14
CA ALA A 64 -4.19 -8.93 -6.72
C ALA A 64 -2.88 -8.23 -7.11
N LEU A 65 -1.88 -8.35 -6.24
CA LEU A 65 -0.52 -7.91 -6.55
C LEU A 65 0.25 -9.06 -7.23
N PRO A 66 1.10 -8.78 -8.24
CA PRO A 66 2.02 -9.77 -8.78
C PRO A 66 2.89 -10.40 -7.69
N GLU A 67 3.13 -11.71 -7.76
CA GLU A 67 3.81 -12.45 -6.70
C GLU A 67 5.24 -11.96 -6.45
N ASP A 68 6.01 -11.76 -7.52
CA ASP A 68 7.38 -11.24 -7.49
C ASP A 68 7.44 -9.85 -6.83
N TRP A 69 6.51 -8.98 -7.19
CA TRP A 69 6.42 -7.64 -6.61
C TRP A 69 5.96 -7.67 -5.15
N PHE A 70 5.01 -8.53 -4.81
CA PHE A 70 4.58 -8.70 -3.42
C PHE A 70 5.71 -9.28 -2.54
N ASN A 71 6.52 -10.19 -3.08
CA ASN A 71 7.72 -10.69 -2.41
C ASN A 71 8.75 -9.59 -2.17
N LEU A 72 8.95 -8.68 -3.12
CA LEU A 72 9.79 -7.49 -2.94
C LEU A 72 9.28 -6.62 -1.77
N VAL A 73 7.98 -6.36 -1.70
CA VAL A 73 7.36 -5.59 -0.61
C VAL A 73 7.58 -6.27 0.74
N LYS A 74 7.34 -7.58 0.83
CA LYS A 74 7.59 -8.36 2.07
C LYS A 74 9.04 -8.30 2.53
N ASN A 75 9.99 -8.43 1.60
CA ASN A 75 11.42 -8.38 1.94
C ASN A 75 11.82 -6.99 2.46
N HIS A 76 11.39 -5.93 1.80
CA HIS A 76 11.70 -4.56 2.22
C HIS A 76 11.01 -4.17 3.54
N PHE A 77 9.82 -4.71 3.80
CA PHE A 77 9.17 -4.65 5.11
C PHE A 77 9.98 -5.37 6.18
N LEU A 78 10.41 -6.61 5.94
CA LEU A 78 11.24 -7.37 6.87
C LEU A 78 12.56 -6.67 7.19
N GLU A 79 13.20 -6.05 6.20
CA GLU A 79 14.39 -5.21 6.42
C GLU A 79 14.08 -4.00 7.30
N SER A 80 12.96 -3.33 7.07
CA SER A 80 12.53 -2.18 7.87
C SER A 80 12.29 -2.56 9.33
N TYR A 81 11.76 -3.78 9.57
CA TYR A 81 11.61 -4.37 10.89
C TYR A 81 12.96 -4.66 11.55
N LYS A 82 13.87 -5.34 10.84
CA LYS A 82 15.21 -5.69 11.35
C LYS A 82 16.08 -4.48 11.70
N LEU A 83 15.81 -3.33 11.08
CA LEU A 83 16.53 -2.08 11.33
C LEU A 83 15.90 -1.24 12.46
N ASP A 84 14.86 -1.74 13.14
CA ASP A 84 14.08 -0.99 14.15
C ASP A 84 13.55 0.36 13.63
N ARG A 85 13.20 0.43 12.33
CA ARG A 85 12.72 1.66 11.69
C ARG A 85 11.22 1.73 11.56
N MET A 86 10.50 0.72 12.03
CA MET A 86 9.04 0.66 11.93
C MET A 86 8.36 1.64 12.87
N ARG A 87 7.40 2.39 12.32
CA ARG A 87 6.46 3.22 13.06
C ARG A 87 5.10 2.55 13.05
N LEU A 88 4.66 2.14 14.23
CA LEU A 88 3.30 1.63 14.40
C LEU A 88 2.35 2.81 14.64
N THR A 89 1.40 2.99 13.74
CA THR A 89 0.33 3.98 13.91
C THR A 89 -0.87 3.27 14.51
N LYS A 90 -1.19 3.59 15.78
CA LYS A 90 -2.42 3.10 16.42
C LYS A 90 -3.59 3.88 15.84
N ARG A 91 -4.46 3.19 15.10
CA ARG A 91 -5.67 3.77 14.53
C ARG A 91 -6.85 3.36 15.41
N THR A 92 -7.33 4.30 16.22
CA THR A 92 -8.49 4.06 17.09
C THR A 92 -9.76 3.93 16.26
N SER A 93 -10.58 2.94 16.62
CA SER A 93 -11.99 2.83 16.23
C SER A 93 -12.86 3.75 17.06
#